data_AF-A0A7V5EX96-F1
#
_entry.id   AF-A0A7V5EX96-F1
#
_cell.length_a   1.000
_cell.length_b   1.000
_cell.length_c   1.000
_cell.angle_alpha   90.00
_cell.angle_beta   90.00
_cell.angle_gamma   90.00
#
_symmetry.space_group_name_H-M   'P 1'
#
loop_
_entity.id
_entity.type
_entity.pdbx_description
1 polymer ?
#
loop_
_entity_poly.entity_id
_entity_poly.type
_entity_poly.pdbx_seq_one_letter_code
_entity_poly.pdbx_strand_id
1 'polypeptide(L)'
;MIGSARLSHLGMVVPDLEAAMAEHRRLLGLSWPEIKVLEDVYRLPDGETRTVPLRVVFSREGPPYLELIEAVPGTPWTVPSGGGLHHVAYWSETLLEDVATFVEAGLDVELTRAGPEIAQGFSYHVFESGTRVELIDVAARPAIEAWTGTSPGT
;
A
#
# COMPACT_ATOMS: atom_id res chain seq x y z
N MET A 1 18.43 -10.74 1.91
CA MET A 1 18.32 -9.32 1.53
C MET A 1 17.45 -9.29 0.29
N ILE A 2 16.34 -8.57 0.33
CA ILE A 2 15.65 -8.19 -0.92
C ILE A 2 16.67 -7.42 -1.78
N GLY A 3 16.55 -7.41 -3.11
CA GLY A 3 17.52 -6.76 -4.01
C GLY A 3 17.71 -5.24 -3.79
N SER A 4 17.97 -4.47 -4.85
CA SER A 4 18.00 -3.00 -4.70
C SER A 4 16.60 -2.49 -4.37
N ALA A 5 16.32 -2.20 -3.10
CA ALA A 5 15.02 -1.73 -2.62
C ALA A 5 14.68 -0.37 -3.24
N ARG A 6 13.59 -0.31 -4.02
CA ARG A 6 13.12 0.92 -4.65
C ARG A 6 11.82 1.37 -3.99
N LEU A 7 11.84 2.53 -3.36
CA LEU A 7 10.67 3.12 -2.72
C LEU A 7 9.58 3.41 -3.77
N SER A 8 8.38 2.89 -3.53
CA SER A 8 7.21 3.06 -4.39
C SER A 8 6.35 4.22 -3.92
N HIS A 9 5.85 4.12 -2.70
CA HIS A 9 4.92 5.08 -2.13
C HIS A 9 4.92 5.06 -0.60
N LEU A 10 4.32 6.10 -0.03
CA LEU A 10 4.04 6.24 1.39
C LEU A 10 2.51 6.23 1.55
N GLY A 11 1.99 5.26 2.30
CA GLY A 11 0.54 5.14 2.51
C GLY A 11 0.07 5.83 3.76
N MET A 12 -1.08 6.50 3.68
CA MET A 12 -1.79 7.08 4.81
C MET A 12 -3.25 6.63 4.78
N VAL A 13 -3.71 6.06 5.89
CA VAL A 13 -5.13 5.79 6.08
C VAL A 13 -5.77 7.00 6.73
N VAL A 14 -6.83 7.51 6.13
CA VAL A 14 -7.54 8.73 6.54
C VAL A 14 -9.02 8.44 6.79
N PRO A 15 -9.69 9.15 7.72
CA PRO A 15 -11.09 8.90 8.03
C PRO A 15 -12.06 9.35 6.94
N ASP A 16 -11.68 10.36 6.14
CA ASP A 16 -12.45 10.90 5.02
C ASP A 16 -11.46 11.22 3.89
N LEU A 17 -11.59 10.48 2.78
CA LEU A 17 -10.62 10.52 1.69
C LEU A 17 -10.63 11.85 0.95
N GLU A 18 -11.82 12.32 0.55
CA GLU A 18 -11.98 13.59 -0.15
C GLU A 18 -11.55 14.79 0.69
N ALA A 19 -11.87 14.81 1.99
CA ALA A 19 -11.43 15.87 2.89
C ALA A 19 -9.90 15.91 3.01
N ALA A 20 -9.26 14.76 3.15
CA ALA A 20 -7.80 14.67 3.17
C ALA A 20 -7.19 15.12 1.84
N MET A 21 -7.72 14.68 0.69
CA MET A 21 -7.27 15.12 -0.64
C MET A 21 -7.38 16.65 -0.79
N ALA A 22 -8.48 17.25 -0.33
CA ALA A 22 -8.71 18.69 -0.38
C ALA A 22 -7.73 19.46 0.51
N GLU A 23 -7.45 18.96 1.72
CA GLU A 23 -6.47 19.54 2.63
C GLU A 23 -5.06 19.51 2.02
N HIS A 24 -4.62 18.36 1.51
CA HIS A 24 -3.31 18.19 0.87
C HIS A 24 -3.17 19.07 -0.37
N ARG A 25 -4.23 19.16 -1.20
CA ARG A 25 -4.25 20.09 -2.34
C ARG A 25 -4.07 21.54 -1.89
N ARG A 26 -4.81 21.96 -0.86
CA ARG A 26 -4.81 23.35 -0.39
C ARG A 26 -3.50 23.75 0.29
N LEU A 27 -2.92 22.86 1.09
CA LEU A 27 -1.77 23.17 1.95
C LEU A 27 -0.42 22.78 1.33
N LEU A 28 -0.38 21.71 0.55
CA LEU A 28 0.86 21.14 0.01
C LEU A 28 0.96 21.26 -1.52
N GLY A 29 -0.13 21.65 -2.19
CA GLY A 29 -0.16 21.77 -3.65
C GLY A 29 -0.23 20.42 -4.38
N LEU A 30 -0.49 19.33 -3.68
CA LEU A 30 -0.64 18.00 -4.30
C LEU A 30 -1.86 17.95 -5.22
N SER A 31 -1.74 17.16 -6.27
CA SER A 31 -2.81 16.91 -7.21
C SER A 31 -3.13 15.42 -7.28
N TRP A 32 -4.39 15.12 -7.60
CA TRP A 32 -4.93 13.78 -7.52
C TRP A 32 -5.61 13.40 -8.84
N PRO A 33 -5.46 12.15 -9.31
CA PRO A 33 -6.37 11.55 -10.28
C PRO A 33 -7.72 11.20 -9.63
N GLU A 34 -8.57 10.47 -10.35
CA GLU A 34 -9.81 9.92 -9.78
C GLU A 34 -9.52 8.88 -8.70
N ILE A 35 -10.37 8.86 -7.66
CA ILE A 35 -10.40 7.82 -6.65
C ILE A 35 -10.77 6.50 -7.32
N LYS A 36 -10.06 5.43 -6.97
CA LYS A 36 -10.47 4.07 -7.33
C LYS A 36 -11.14 3.39 -6.15
N VAL A 37 -12.14 2.58 -6.45
CA VAL A 37 -12.70 1.59 -5.53
C VAL A 37 -12.14 0.23 -5.93
N LEU A 38 -11.29 -0.34 -5.08
CA LEU A 38 -10.75 -1.68 -5.26
C LEU A 38 -11.59 -2.63 -4.41
N GLU A 39 -12.36 -3.51 -5.06
CA GLU A 39 -13.05 -4.60 -4.39
C GLU A 39 -12.25 -5.89 -4.60
N ASP A 40 -11.59 -6.34 -3.54
CA ASP A 40 -10.78 -7.56 -3.56
C ASP A 40 -11.06 -8.40 -2.31
N VAL A 41 -10.64 -9.66 -2.36
CA VAL A 41 -10.69 -10.56 -1.21
C VAL A 41 -9.30 -10.57 -0.58
N TYR A 42 -9.22 -10.28 0.72
CA TYR A 42 -7.95 -10.20 1.44
C TYR A 42 -7.88 -11.26 2.52
N ARG A 43 -6.68 -11.79 2.75
CA ARG A 43 -6.35 -12.58 3.93
C ARG A 43 -5.94 -11.61 5.03
N LEU A 44 -6.67 -11.62 6.14
CA LEU A 44 -6.50 -10.71 7.27
C LEU A 44 -5.63 -11.33 8.39
N PRO A 45 -5.15 -10.54 9.36
CA PRO A 45 -4.29 -11.05 10.45
C PRO A 45 -4.92 -12.14 11.32
N ASP A 46 -6.25 -12.20 11.38
CA ASP A 46 -6.99 -13.24 12.10
C ASP A 46 -7.09 -14.57 11.33
N GLY A 47 -6.52 -14.64 10.13
CA GLY A 47 -6.52 -15.80 9.25
C GLY A 47 -7.79 -15.92 8.40
N GLU A 48 -8.78 -15.04 8.56
CA GLU A 48 -9.97 -15.04 7.74
C GLU A 48 -9.73 -14.36 6.39
N THR A 49 -10.52 -14.76 5.38
CA THR A 49 -10.61 -14.04 4.13
C THR A 49 -11.87 -13.18 4.09
N ARG A 50 -11.73 -11.91 3.72
CA ARG A 50 -12.87 -10.97 3.64
C ARG A 50 -12.79 -10.13 2.38
N THR A 51 -13.95 -9.91 1.75
CA THR A 51 -14.07 -8.87 0.72
C THR A 51 -14.02 -7.51 1.40
N VAL A 52 -13.06 -6.67 1.00
CA VAL A 52 -12.91 -5.32 1.55
C VAL A 52 -12.95 -4.31 0.39
N PRO A 53 -13.92 -3.38 0.37
CA PRO A 53 -13.93 -2.31 -0.61
C PRO A 53 -12.98 -1.19 -0.14
N LEU A 54 -11.87 -0.99 -0.85
CA LEU A 54 -10.93 0.09 -0.57
C LEU A 54 -11.16 1.26 -1.50
N ARG A 55 -11.43 2.43 -0.92
CA ARG A 55 -11.36 3.71 -1.63
C ARG A 55 -9.94 4.23 -1.48
N VAL A 56 -9.26 4.43 -2.60
CA VAL A 56 -7.83 4.73 -2.63
C VAL A 56 -7.48 5.68 -3.76
N VAL A 57 -6.45 6.52 -3.54
CA VAL A 57 -5.88 7.38 -4.56
C VAL A 57 -4.38 7.60 -4.33
N PHE A 58 -3.61 7.59 -5.42
CA PHE A 58 -2.22 8.04 -5.42
C PHE A 58 -2.11 9.50 -5.85
N SER A 59 -1.18 10.26 -5.27
CA SER A 59 -0.83 11.59 -5.76
C SER A 59 -0.25 11.50 -7.17
N ARG A 60 -0.42 12.56 -7.96
CA ARG A 60 0.28 12.67 -9.25
C ARG A 60 1.76 12.95 -9.06
N GLU A 61 2.12 13.65 -8.00
CA GLU A 61 3.50 13.93 -7.62
C GLU A 61 4.17 12.68 -7.06
N GLY A 62 5.38 12.39 -7.54
CA GLY A 62 6.18 11.23 -7.15
C GLY A 62 7.05 10.73 -8.30
N PRO A 63 7.77 9.60 -8.14
CA PRO A 63 7.90 8.81 -6.90
C PRO A 63 8.82 9.47 -5.83
N PRO A 64 8.68 9.09 -4.53
CA PRO A 64 7.62 8.23 -4.02
C PRO A 64 6.27 8.95 -4.07
N TYR A 65 5.22 8.20 -4.41
CA TYR A 65 3.87 8.73 -4.41
C TYR A 65 3.32 8.79 -2.98
N LEU A 66 2.40 9.71 -2.71
CA LEU A 66 1.55 9.65 -1.52
C LEU A 66 0.30 8.85 -1.87
N GLU A 67 0.03 7.78 -1.13
CA GLU A 67 -1.21 7.02 -1.24
C GLU A 67 -2.14 7.40 -0.08
N LEU A 68 -3.37 7.77 -0.40
CA LEU A 68 -4.43 7.95 0.59
C LEU A 68 -5.43 6.80 0.45
N ILE A 69 -5.74 6.16 1.57
CA ILE A 69 -6.74 5.09 1.67
C ILE A 69 -7.81 5.55 2.68
N GLU A 70 -9.08 5.42 2.34
CA GLU A 70 -10.16 5.64 3.32
C GLU A 70 -10.21 4.50 4.34
N ALA A 71 -10.32 4.85 5.63
CA ALA A 71 -10.35 3.88 6.70
C ALA A 71 -11.52 2.90 6.57
N VAL A 72 -11.24 1.61 6.74
CA VAL A 72 -12.25 0.55 6.78
C VAL A 72 -12.23 -0.10 8.18
N PRO A 73 -13.20 0.22 9.05
CA PRO A 73 -13.28 -0.34 10.40
C PRO A 73 -13.28 -1.87 10.40
N GLY A 74 -12.54 -2.47 11.34
CA GLY A 74 -12.44 -3.94 11.45
C GLY A 74 -11.42 -4.57 10.48
N THR A 75 -10.61 -3.76 9.80
CA THR A 75 -9.52 -4.21 8.93
C THR A 75 -8.19 -3.55 9.33
N PRO A 76 -7.03 -4.00 8.83
CA PRO A 76 -5.76 -3.32 9.07
C PRO A 76 -5.70 -1.88 8.56
N TRP A 77 -6.55 -1.50 7.57
CA TRP A 77 -6.68 -0.13 7.08
C TRP A 77 -7.48 0.74 8.06
N THR A 78 -6.85 1.02 9.20
CA THR A 78 -7.36 1.95 10.22
C THR A 78 -6.37 3.10 10.39
N VAL A 79 -6.89 4.26 10.80
CA VAL A 79 -6.06 5.43 11.09
C VAL A 79 -5.14 5.10 12.28
N PRO A 80 -3.81 5.22 12.15
CA PRO A 80 -2.90 4.98 13.27
C PRO A 80 -3.26 5.85 14.48
N SER A 81 -3.17 5.32 15.69
CA SER A 81 -3.61 6.00 16.92
C SER A 81 -2.87 7.32 17.22
N GLY A 82 -1.67 7.50 16.68
CA GLY A 82 -0.90 8.75 16.75
C GLY A 82 -0.96 9.62 15.49
N GLY A 83 -1.77 9.23 14.49
CA GLY A 83 -1.68 9.72 13.13
C GLY A 83 -0.40 9.26 12.41
N GLY A 84 -0.18 9.77 11.19
CA GLY A 84 1.03 9.54 10.41
C GLY A 84 0.89 8.47 9.32
N LEU A 85 2.03 7.94 8.88
CA LEU A 85 2.09 6.94 7.82
C LEU A 85 1.52 5.60 8.31
N HIS A 86 0.70 4.99 7.46
CA HIS A 86 0.18 3.65 7.64
C HIS A 86 1.18 2.59 7.18
N HIS A 87 1.87 2.80 6.05
CA HIS A 87 2.91 1.89 5.57
C HIS A 87 3.96 2.61 4.72
N VAL A 88 5.11 1.96 4.50
CA VAL A 88 6.14 2.34 3.54
C VAL A 88 6.27 1.23 2.50
N ALA A 89 6.06 1.54 1.22
CA ALA A 89 5.99 0.54 0.17
C ALA A 89 7.26 0.49 -0.70
N TYR A 90 7.73 -0.72 -0.97
CA TYR A 90 8.89 -0.99 -1.84
C TYR A 90 8.48 -1.90 -2.99
N TRP A 91 8.99 -1.59 -4.18
CA TRP A 91 8.88 -2.50 -5.32
C TRP A 91 9.69 -3.77 -5.07
N SER A 92 9.08 -4.91 -5.37
CA SER A 92 9.72 -6.22 -5.41
C SER A 92 9.70 -6.77 -6.84
N GLU A 93 10.86 -7.22 -7.31
CA GLU A 93 10.99 -7.91 -8.61
C GLU A 93 10.66 -9.41 -8.50
N THR A 94 10.76 -9.97 -7.29
CA THR A 94 10.51 -11.38 -6.98
C THR A 94 9.66 -11.50 -5.70
N LEU A 95 8.41 -11.02 -5.75
CA LEU A 95 7.54 -10.86 -4.57
C LEU A 95 7.51 -12.09 -3.64
N LEU A 96 7.32 -13.29 -4.20
CA LEU A 96 7.22 -14.51 -3.39
C LEU A 96 8.53 -14.85 -2.67
N GLU A 97 9.68 -14.61 -3.30
CA GLU A 97 11.00 -14.86 -2.72
C GLU A 97 11.32 -13.83 -1.63
N ASP A 98 11.01 -12.55 -1.87
CA ASP A 98 11.21 -11.48 -0.90
C ASP A 98 10.30 -11.66 0.33
N VAL A 99 9.04 -12.08 0.13
CA VAL A 99 8.12 -12.42 1.22
C VAL A 99 8.61 -13.64 2.00
N ALA A 100 9.08 -14.70 1.33
CA ALA A 100 9.65 -15.85 2.00
C ALA A 100 10.86 -15.46 2.86
N THR A 101 11.70 -14.53 2.39
CA THR A 101 12.82 -13.99 3.17
C THR A 101 12.37 -13.31 4.46
N PHE A 102 11.27 -12.54 4.42
CA PHE A 102 10.72 -11.90 5.63
C PHE A 102 10.14 -12.93 6.61
N VAL A 103 9.44 -13.95 6.10
CA VAL A 103 8.88 -15.04 6.92
C VAL A 103 9.97 -15.89 7.56
N GLU A 104 11.04 -16.23 6.83
CA GLU A 104 12.21 -16.92 7.38
C GLU A 104 12.93 -16.10 8.46
N ALA A 105 12.83 -14.76 8.37
CA ALA A 105 13.33 -13.84 9.39
C ALA A 105 12.37 -13.66 10.58
N GLY A 106 11.23 -14.35 10.59
CA GLY A 106 10.25 -14.32 11.69
C GLY A 106 9.18 -13.23 11.58
N LEU A 107 9.01 -12.61 10.41
CA LEU A 107 7.94 -11.63 10.16
C LEU A 107 6.73 -12.31 9.54
N ASP A 108 5.55 -12.12 10.13
CA ASP A 108 4.29 -12.61 9.57
C ASP A 108 3.81 -11.75 8.40
N VAL A 109 3.14 -12.39 7.43
CA VAL A 109 2.32 -11.68 6.44
C VAL A 109 1.05 -11.19 7.14
N GLU A 110 1.04 -9.93 7.52
CA GLU A 110 -0.10 -9.29 8.20
C GLU A 110 -1.33 -9.25 7.28
N LEU A 111 -1.11 -8.92 6.01
CA LEU A 111 -2.19 -8.80 5.02
C LEU A 111 -1.67 -9.02 3.60
N THR A 112 -2.47 -9.68 2.77
CA THR A 112 -2.28 -9.81 1.32
C THR A 112 -3.61 -10.13 0.65
N ARG A 113 -3.67 -10.09 -0.69
CA ARG A 113 -4.82 -10.63 -1.43
C ARG A 113 -4.96 -12.13 -1.17
N ALA A 114 -6.19 -12.60 -1.07
CA ALA A 114 -6.47 -14.02 -0.89
C ALA A 114 -6.11 -14.79 -2.16
N GLY A 115 -5.28 -15.82 -2.01
CA GLY A 115 -4.81 -16.67 -3.10
C GLY A 115 -4.12 -17.92 -2.58
N PRO A 116 -3.71 -18.83 -3.48
CA PRO A 116 -3.03 -20.08 -3.12
C PRO A 116 -1.60 -19.86 -2.61
N GLU A 117 -0.97 -18.75 -3.01
CA GLU A 117 0.39 -18.40 -2.61
C GLU A 117 0.43 -17.67 -1.26
N ILE A 118 1.64 -17.58 -0.69
CA ILE A 118 1.89 -16.86 0.57
C ILE A 118 1.57 -15.36 0.48
N ALA A 119 1.74 -14.78 -0.71
CA ALA A 119 1.36 -13.41 -1.04
C ALA A 119 0.89 -13.31 -2.50
N GLN A 120 0.00 -12.37 -2.79
CA GLN A 120 -0.48 -12.13 -4.15
C GLN A 120 -0.54 -10.63 -4.47
N GLY A 121 0.31 -10.20 -5.40
CA GLY A 121 0.44 -8.81 -5.88
C GLY A 121 1.08 -7.85 -4.88
N PHE A 122 0.83 -8.01 -3.58
CA PHE A 122 1.52 -7.28 -2.51
C PHE A 122 1.48 -8.05 -1.19
N SER A 123 2.21 -7.59 -0.18
CA SER A 123 2.09 -8.06 1.20
C SER A 123 2.46 -6.97 2.21
N TYR A 124 1.77 -6.94 3.35
CA TYR A 124 2.14 -6.13 4.52
C TYR A 124 2.87 -6.98 5.56
N HIS A 125 3.90 -6.38 6.14
CA HIS A 125 4.70 -6.94 7.23
C HIS A 125 4.94 -5.83 8.25
N VAL A 126 4.91 -6.16 9.54
CA VAL A 126 5.21 -5.19 10.61
C VAL A 126 6.57 -5.52 11.21
N PHE A 127 7.53 -4.62 11.03
CA PHE A 127 8.88 -4.78 11.58
C PHE A 127 8.86 -4.57 13.10
N GLU A 128 9.90 -5.04 13.79
CA GLU A 128 10.06 -4.85 15.25
C GLU A 128 10.05 -3.36 15.66
N SER A 129 10.41 -2.44 14.76
CA SER A 129 10.33 -0.99 14.99
C SER A 129 8.88 -0.46 15.02
N GLY A 130 7.89 -1.28 14.68
CA GLY A 130 6.50 -0.89 14.44
C GLY A 130 6.24 -0.33 13.04
N THR A 131 7.26 -0.27 12.17
CA THR A 131 7.07 0.16 10.78
C THR A 131 6.36 -0.93 10.00
N ARG A 132 5.17 -0.61 9.46
CA ARG A 132 4.53 -1.47 8.46
C ARG A 132 5.17 -1.23 7.10
N VAL A 133 5.69 -2.31 6.52
CA VAL A 133 6.31 -2.33 5.20
C VAL A 133 5.41 -3.07 4.23
N GLU A 134 5.20 -2.46 3.06
CA GLU A 134 4.59 -3.14 1.92
C GLU A 134 5.67 -3.59 0.94
N LEU A 135 5.61 -4.86 0.54
CA LEU A 135 6.24 -5.31 -0.70
C LEU A 135 5.16 -5.36 -1.78
N ILE A 136 5.35 -4.62 -2.86
CA ILE A 136 4.44 -4.59 -4.00
C ILE A 136 5.14 -5.12 -5.26
N ASP A 137 4.48 -6.04 -5.96
CA ASP A 137 5.00 -6.62 -7.21
C ASP A 137 5.22 -5.51 -8.25
N VAL A 138 6.41 -5.50 -8.87
CA VAL A 138 6.77 -4.55 -9.92
C VAL A 138 5.81 -4.60 -11.12
N ALA A 139 5.08 -5.71 -11.32
CA ALA A 139 4.02 -5.83 -12.31
C ALA A 139 2.89 -4.79 -12.13
N ALA A 140 2.67 -4.25 -10.92
CA ALA A 140 1.70 -3.19 -10.67
C ALA A 140 2.16 -1.80 -11.14
N ARG A 141 3.47 -1.61 -11.37
CA ARG A 141 4.06 -0.30 -11.66
C ARG A 141 3.45 0.39 -12.88
N PRO A 142 3.26 -0.25 -14.05
CA PRO A 142 2.67 0.43 -15.22
C PRO A 142 1.25 0.93 -14.95
N ALA A 143 0.47 0.19 -14.15
CA ALA A 143 -0.90 0.58 -13.81
C ALA A 143 -0.92 1.77 -12.84
N ILE A 144 0.03 1.84 -11.91
CA ILE A 144 0.19 2.98 -11.00
C ILE A 144 0.67 4.21 -11.77
N GLU A 145 1.70 4.10 -12.61
CA GLU A 145 2.21 5.21 -13.44
C GLU A 145 1.12 5.78 -14.38
N ALA A 146 0.35 4.90 -15.03
CA ALA A 146 -0.79 5.32 -15.85
C ALA A 146 -1.87 6.05 -15.03
N TRP A 147 -2.12 5.61 -13.80
CA TRP A 147 -3.12 6.23 -12.92
C TRP A 147 -2.68 7.62 -12.43
N THR A 148 -1.44 7.77 -12.01
CA THR A 148 -0.87 9.04 -11.55
C THR A 148 -0.63 10.02 -12.70
N GLY A 149 -0.60 9.51 -13.94
CA GLY A 149 -0.26 10.29 -15.13
C GLY A 149 1.24 10.54 -15.26
N THR A 150 2.06 9.84 -14.49
CA THR A 150 3.51 9.84 -14.62
C THR A 150 3.85 9.02 -15.86
N SER A 151 4.45 9.63 -16.88
CA SER A 151 5.04 8.84 -17.96
C SER A 151 6.33 8.17 -17.45
N PRO A 152 6.68 6.96 -17.93
CA PRO A 152 8.01 6.41 -17.71
C PRO A 152 9.03 7.46 -18.18
N GLY A 153 9.90 7.90 -17.27
CA GLY A 153 10.99 8.80 -17.63
C GLY A 153 11.80 8.19 -18.78
N THR A 154 12.03 8.99 -19.83
CA THR A 154 12.95 8.68 -20.93
C THR A 154 14.36 8.41 -20.45
#